data_AF-Q6MWG3-F1
#
_entry.id   AF-Q6MWG3-F1
#
_cell.length_a   1.000
_cell.length_b   1.000
_cell.length_c   1.000
_cell.angle_alpha   90.00
_cell.angle_beta   90.00
_cell.angle_gamma   90.00
#
_symmetry.space_group_name_H-M   'P 1'
#
loop_
_entity.id
_entity.type
_entity.pdbx_description
1 polymer ?
#
loop_
_entity_poly.entity_id
_entity_poly.type
_entity_poly.pdbx_seq_one_letter_code
_entity_poly.pdbx_strand_id
1 'polypeptide(L)'
;MAEEHEQELVETAITIHDNDCTDQLINLMTKLKINEKPEFYSHAYQRGERWEYYMTVKINPPRGERDMYYFQTHHRWDTMRAALYDVSREAFLRLNHIYRDRLQHSRYSYHPMREPGEDYCTLQNVDYHEQPVKATMSIWMEAADDMYEEALEHMDVQHKRLEEAERREAVLKHKYSYTS
;
A
#
# COMPACT_ATOMS: atom_id res chain seq x y z
N MET A 1 31.37 -17.29 9.43
CA MET A 1 31.21 -17.25 7.96
C MET A 1 29.72 -17.47 7.71
N ALA A 2 28.92 -16.40 7.78
CA ALA A 2 27.52 -16.45 7.38
C ALA A 2 27.50 -15.97 5.93
N GLU A 3 27.15 -16.86 5.01
CA GLU A 3 26.92 -16.51 3.63
C GLU A 3 25.71 -15.56 3.59
N GLU A 4 25.97 -14.27 3.37
CA GLU A 4 24.97 -13.35 2.85
C GLU A 4 24.59 -13.88 1.47
N HIS A 5 23.54 -14.72 1.41
CA HIS A 5 22.93 -15.08 0.14
C HIS A 5 22.30 -13.81 -0.44
N GLU A 6 23.01 -13.20 -1.38
CA GLU A 6 22.49 -12.22 -2.31
C GLU A 6 21.29 -12.81 -3.07
N GLN A 7 20.12 -12.47 -2.53
CA GLN A 7 18.91 -12.03 -3.22
C GLN A 7 18.78 -12.43 -4.70
N GLU A 8 17.96 -13.44 -4.96
CA GLU A 8 17.36 -13.63 -6.28
C GLU A 8 16.17 -12.65 -6.40
N LEU A 9 16.42 -11.51 -7.06
CA LEU A 9 15.44 -10.47 -7.35
C LEU A 9 14.52 -10.96 -8.48
N VAL A 10 13.53 -11.80 -8.14
CA VAL A 10 12.58 -12.32 -9.12
C VAL A 10 11.43 -11.33 -9.30
N GLU A 11 11.62 -10.35 -10.18
CA GLU A 11 10.55 -9.47 -10.64
C GLU A 11 9.54 -10.29 -11.45
N THR A 12 8.40 -10.60 -10.83
CA THR A 12 7.32 -11.34 -11.50
C THR A 12 6.16 -10.39 -11.75
N ALA A 13 5.80 -10.21 -13.02
CA ALA A 13 4.58 -9.52 -13.40
C ALA A 13 3.37 -10.40 -13.01
N ILE A 14 2.46 -9.83 -12.22
CA ILE A 14 1.35 -10.58 -11.62
C ILE A 14 0.11 -10.43 -12.49
N THR A 15 -0.46 -11.55 -12.92
CA THR A 15 -1.80 -11.56 -13.51
C THR A 15 -2.82 -11.42 -12.39
N ILE A 16 -3.50 -10.28 -12.33
CA ILE A 16 -4.49 -9.97 -11.31
C ILE A 16 -5.74 -10.84 -11.54
N HIS A 17 -6.10 -11.66 -10.57
CA HIS A 17 -7.38 -12.34 -10.51
C HIS A 17 -8.04 -12.01 -9.17
N ASP A 18 -9.28 -11.52 -9.21
CA ASP A 18 -10.20 -11.34 -8.07
C ASP A 18 -9.53 -10.77 -6.80
N ASN A 19 -9.06 -9.52 -6.88
CA ASN A 19 -8.62 -8.75 -5.72
C ASN A 19 -9.39 -7.42 -5.68
N ASP A 20 -10.36 -7.34 -4.76
CA ASP A 20 -11.26 -6.20 -4.55
C ASP A 20 -10.51 -4.85 -4.55
N CYS A 21 -9.33 -4.77 -3.91
CA CYS A 21 -8.56 -3.52 -3.87
C CYS A 21 -7.86 -3.17 -5.19
N THR A 22 -7.48 -4.16 -5.99
CA THR A 22 -6.90 -3.91 -7.31
C THR A 22 -7.96 -3.42 -8.30
N ASP A 23 -9.18 -3.96 -8.23
CA ASP A 23 -10.30 -3.49 -9.04
C ASP A 23 -10.73 -2.07 -8.65
N GLN A 24 -10.73 -1.75 -7.35
CA GLN A 24 -10.94 -0.39 -6.85
C GLN A 24 -9.90 0.60 -7.40
N LEU A 25 -8.62 0.22 -7.40
CA LEU A 25 -7.55 1.03 -7.95
C LEU A 25 -7.75 1.28 -9.46
N ILE A 26 -8.09 0.25 -10.22
CA ILE A 26 -8.37 0.36 -11.67
C ILE A 26 -9.57 1.29 -11.93
N ASN A 27 -10.62 1.19 -11.12
CA ASN A 27 -11.78 2.07 -11.21
C ASN A 27 -11.45 3.53 -10.92
N LEU A 28 -10.60 3.80 -9.91
CA LEU A 28 -10.09 5.13 -9.62
C LEU A 28 -9.25 5.67 -10.79
N MET A 29 -8.31 4.88 -11.29
CA MET A 29 -7.47 5.23 -12.44
C MET A 29 -8.31 5.60 -13.67
N THR A 30 -9.38 4.85 -13.94
CA THR A 30 -10.31 5.13 -15.04
C THR A 30 -10.99 6.50 -14.88
N LYS A 31 -11.46 6.86 -13.68
CA LYS A 31 -12.05 8.19 -13.43
C LYS A 31 -11.03 9.32 -13.57
N LEU A 32 -9.79 9.07 -13.18
CA LEU A 32 -8.65 9.98 -13.38
C LEU A 32 -8.17 10.04 -14.84
N LYS A 33 -8.80 9.28 -15.75
CA LYS A 33 -8.43 9.16 -17.17
C LYS A 33 -7.01 8.63 -17.37
N ILE A 34 -6.56 7.77 -16.47
CA ILE A 34 -5.34 6.98 -16.60
C ILE A 34 -5.74 5.67 -17.29
N ASN A 35 -5.38 5.54 -18.57
CA ASN A 35 -5.83 4.42 -19.40
C ASN A 35 -4.84 3.25 -19.41
N GLU A 36 -3.63 3.47 -18.93
CA GLU A 36 -2.58 2.47 -18.87
C GLU A 36 -2.74 1.63 -17.61
N LYS A 37 -2.57 0.31 -17.74
CA LYS A 37 -2.74 -0.61 -16.62
C LYS A 37 -1.62 -0.39 -15.58
N PRO A 38 -1.93 -0.53 -14.28
CA PRO A 38 -0.90 -0.53 -13.24
C PRO A 38 0.05 -1.72 -13.44
N GLU A 39 1.35 -1.48 -13.25
CA GLU A 39 2.40 -2.51 -13.32
C GLU A 39 2.79 -2.90 -11.90
N PHE A 40 2.56 -4.17 -11.53
CA PHE A 40 2.90 -4.71 -10.20
C PHE A 40 4.19 -5.51 -10.26
N TYR A 41 5.09 -5.25 -9.31
CA TYR A 41 6.36 -5.92 -9.14
C TYR A 41 6.43 -6.52 -7.75
N SER A 42 6.51 -7.85 -7.66
CA SER A 42 6.78 -8.54 -6.39
C SER A 42 8.28 -8.73 -6.19
N HIS A 43 8.74 -8.52 -4.96
CA HIS A 43 10.05 -8.92 -4.49
C HIS A 43 9.88 -9.94 -3.36
N ALA A 44 10.39 -11.14 -3.57
CA ALA A 44 10.32 -12.21 -2.58
C ALA A 44 11.62 -12.30 -1.77
N TYR A 45 11.49 -12.43 -0.45
CA TYR A 45 12.59 -12.58 0.50
C TYR A 45 12.42 -13.89 1.23
N GLN A 46 13.46 -14.72 1.25
CA GLN A 46 13.47 -15.94 2.03
C GLN A 46 14.11 -15.69 3.40
N ARG A 47 13.33 -15.87 4.47
CA ARG A 47 13.80 -15.76 5.87
C ARG A 47 13.64 -17.12 6.54
N GLY A 48 14.69 -17.94 6.46
CA GLY A 48 14.64 -19.34 6.89
C GLY A 48 13.72 -20.17 5.99
N GLU A 49 12.70 -20.80 6.58
CA GLU A 49 11.67 -21.56 5.83
C GLU A 49 10.49 -20.70 5.36
N ARG A 50 10.44 -19.42 5.74
CA ARG A 50 9.33 -18.52 5.41
C ARG A 50 9.68 -17.62 4.23
N TRP A 51 8.69 -17.42 3.36
CA TRP A 51 8.74 -16.41 2.30
C TRP A 51 8.01 -15.16 2.76
N GLU A 52 8.65 -14.03 2.52
CA GLU A 52 8.16 -12.68 2.79
C GLU A 52 8.09 -11.92 1.47
N TYR A 53 6.99 -11.24 1.19
CA TYR A 53 6.72 -10.54 -0.07
C TYR A 53 6.65 -9.05 0.18
N TYR A 54 7.41 -8.30 -0.60
CA TYR A 54 7.31 -6.85 -0.74
C TYR A 54 6.78 -6.56 -2.14
N MET A 55 5.93 -5.54 -2.30
CA MET A 55 5.38 -5.23 -3.62
C MET A 55 5.48 -3.74 -3.93
N THR A 56 5.80 -3.45 -5.19
CA THR A 56 5.74 -2.11 -5.76
C THR A 56 4.69 -2.09 -6.85
N VAL A 57 3.85 -1.06 -6.89
CA VAL A 57 2.99 -0.76 -8.04
C VAL A 57 3.44 0.53 -8.69
N LYS A 58 3.56 0.49 -10.00
CA LYS A 58 3.88 1.62 -10.85
C LYS A 58 2.63 2.03 -11.63
N ILE A 59 2.32 3.32 -11.57
CA ILE A 59 1.11 3.89 -12.18
C ILE A 59 1.51 5.12 -12.99
N ASN A 60 1.02 5.16 -14.23
CA ASN A 60 1.24 6.31 -15.10
C ASN A 60 0.35 7.49 -14.68
N PRO A 61 0.84 8.72 -14.85
CA PRO A 61 0.09 9.89 -14.44
C PRO A 61 -1.10 10.15 -15.37
N PRO A 62 -2.12 10.91 -14.91
CA PRO A 62 -3.16 11.43 -15.78
C PRO A 62 -2.61 12.24 -16.94
N ARG A 63 -3.37 12.28 -18.03
CA ARG A 63 -2.97 12.97 -19.27
C ARG A 63 -2.59 14.44 -19.00
N GLY A 64 -1.33 14.78 -19.30
CA GLY A 64 -0.78 16.13 -19.14
C GLY A 64 0.23 16.27 -18.01
N GLU A 65 0.33 15.25 -17.15
CA GLU A 65 1.36 15.13 -16.11
C GLU A 65 2.47 14.17 -16.60
N ARG A 66 3.68 14.30 -16.02
CA ARG A 66 4.89 13.62 -16.54
C ARG A 66 5.47 12.58 -15.58
N ASP A 67 5.33 12.79 -14.28
CA ASP A 67 6.00 11.95 -13.30
C ASP A 67 5.17 10.70 -12.99
N MET A 68 5.80 9.54 -13.11
CA MET A 68 5.19 8.26 -12.75
C MET A 68 5.07 8.12 -11.24
N TYR A 69 4.00 7.46 -10.80
CA TYR A 69 3.77 7.14 -9.40
C TYR A 69 4.31 5.75 -9.09
N TYR A 70 5.03 5.65 -7.99
CA TYR A 70 5.51 4.40 -7.43
C TYR A 70 5.00 4.31 -5.99
N PHE A 71 4.21 3.28 -5.70
CA PHE A 71 3.73 2.97 -4.36
C PHE A 71 4.26 1.61 -3.95
N GLN A 72 4.57 1.45 -2.67
CA GLN A 72 5.18 0.25 -2.14
C GLN A 72 4.47 -0.20 -0.87
N THR A 73 4.44 -1.50 -0.63
CA THR A 73 3.96 -2.05 0.66
C THR A 73 4.81 -1.52 1.81
N HIS A 74 4.19 -1.11 2.93
CA HIS A 74 4.94 -0.67 4.12
C HIS A 74 5.63 -1.84 4.82
N HIS A 75 5.02 -3.03 4.76
CA HIS A 75 5.52 -4.20 5.43
C HIS A 75 5.72 -5.36 4.47
N ARG A 76 6.57 -6.30 4.90
CA ARG A 76 6.69 -7.58 4.22
C ARG A 76 5.56 -8.48 4.66
N TRP A 77 4.89 -9.09 3.70
CA TRP A 77 3.75 -9.96 3.95
C TRP A 77 4.14 -11.43 3.77
N ASP A 78 3.51 -12.32 4.52
CA ASP A 78 3.71 -13.77 4.40
C ASP A 78 3.11 -14.36 3.11
N THR A 79 2.22 -13.60 2.44
CA THR A 79 1.58 -14.00 1.20
C THR A 79 1.62 -12.91 0.15
N MET A 80 1.81 -13.31 -1.10
CA MET A 80 1.75 -12.44 -2.27
C MET A 80 0.40 -11.72 -2.40
N ARG A 81 -0.69 -12.36 -2.00
CA ARG A 81 -2.04 -11.77 -2.03
C ARG A 81 -2.19 -10.64 -1.02
N ALA A 82 -1.66 -10.80 0.20
CA ALA A 82 -1.66 -9.73 1.18
C ALA A 82 -0.79 -8.53 0.74
N ALA A 83 0.39 -8.80 0.16
CA ALA A 83 1.22 -7.74 -0.43
C ALA A 83 0.52 -7.01 -1.59
N LEU A 84 -0.20 -7.74 -2.46
CA LEU A 84 -0.98 -7.15 -3.55
C LEU A 84 -2.14 -6.30 -3.04
N TYR A 85 -2.85 -6.77 -2.01
CA TYR A 85 -3.92 -6.01 -1.35
C TYR A 85 -3.38 -4.70 -0.76
N ASP A 86 -2.31 -4.80 0.02
CA ASP A 86 -1.68 -3.67 0.71
C ASP A 86 -1.19 -2.60 -0.27
N VAL A 87 -0.42 -3.00 -1.29
CA VAL A 87 0.09 -2.03 -2.28
C VAL A 87 -1.02 -1.42 -3.13
N SER A 88 -2.10 -2.17 -3.41
CA SER A 88 -3.25 -1.66 -4.15
C SER A 88 -4.02 -0.63 -3.31
N ARG A 89 -4.23 -0.93 -2.02
CA ARG A 89 -4.84 -0.02 -1.05
C ARG A 89 -4.01 1.26 -0.91
N GLU A 90 -2.69 1.12 -0.76
CA GLU A 90 -1.76 2.25 -0.64
C GLU A 90 -1.85 3.18 -1.86
N ALA A 91 -1.72 2.61 -3.06
CA ALA A 91 -1.83 3.37 -4.30
C ALA A 91 -3.18 4.07 -4.45
N PHE A 92 -4.27 3.40 -4.08
CA PHE A 92 -5.61 3.96 -4.11
C PHE A 92 -5.74 5.17 -3.17
N LEU A 93 -5.31 5.03 -1.91
CA LEU A 93 -5.41 6.09 -0.91
C LEU A 93 -4.57 7.31 -1.31
N ARG A 94 -3.30 7.09 -1.70
CA ARG A 94 -2.41 8.17 -2.12
C ARG A 94 -2.92 8.88 -3.37
N LEU A 95 -3.40 8.16 -4.39
CA LEU A 95 -3.98 8.79 -5.59
C LEU A 95 -5.27 9.54 -5.30
N ASN A 96 -6.15 8.99 -4.45
CA ASN A 96 -7.38 9.67 -4.03
C ASN A 96 -7.06 10.97 -3.28
N HIS A 97 -6.02 10.96 -2.44
CA HIS A 97 -5.54 12.14 -1.74
C HIS A 97 -4.95 13.19 -2.71
N ILE A 98 -4.04 12.78 -3.61
CA ILE A 98 -3.39 13.68 -4.59
C ILE A 98 -4.42 14.37 -5.49
N TYR A 99 -5.44 13.63 -5.94
CA TYR A 99 -6.45 14.14 -6.87
C TYR A 99 -7.78 14.48 -6.21
N ARG A 100 -7.79 14.71 -4.89
CA ARG A 100 -9.01 14.99 -4.11
C ARG A 100 -9.88 16.07 -4.75
N ASP A 101 -9.27 17.13 -5.28
CA ASP A 101 -9.96 18.24 -5.93
C ASP A 101 -10.66 17.86 -7.24
N ARG A 102 -10.04 16.98 -8.02
CA ARG A 102 -10.63 16.45 -9.26
C ARG A 102 -11.74 15.43 -8.99
N LEU A 103 -11.74 14.86 -7.79
CA LEU A 103 -12.68 13.84 -7.34
C LEU A 103 -13.78 14.39 -6.42
N GLN A 104 -13.89 15.72 -6.23
CA GLN A 104 -14.83 16.35 -5.28
C GLN A 104 -16.32 15.95 -5.48
N HIS A 105 -16.72 15.53 -6.68
CA HIS A 105 -18.09 15.08 -6.98
C HIS A 105 -18.27 13.55 -6.93
N SER A 106 -17.25 12.83 -6.45
CA SER A 106 -17.19 11.37 -6.35
C SER A 106 -16.14 11.00 -5.30
N ARG A 107 -16.29 11.47 -4.05
CA ARG A 107 -15.38 11.10 -2.97
C ARG A 107 -15.41 9.59 -2.75
N TYR A 108 -14.23 8.97 -2.83
CA TYR A 108 -14.03 7.57 -2.52
C TYR A 108 -13.86 7.45 -1.01
N SER A 109 -14.78 6.76 -0.35
CA SER A 109 -14.71 6.55 1.11
C SER A 109 -15.04 5.10 1.43
N TYR A 110 -14.21 4.48 2.27
CA TYR A 110 -14.39 3.11 2.75
C TYR A 110 -15.65 3.07 3.65
N HIS A 111 -16.61 2.17 3.41
CA HIS A 111 -17.92 2.22 4.07
C HIS A 111 -18.27 0.92 4.83
N PRO A 112 -18.51 0.97 6.15
CA PRO A 112 -18.75 -0.22 6.97
C PRO A 112 -20.19 -0.76 6.91
N MET A 113 -21.20 0.02 6.46
CA MET A 113 -22.57 -0.48 6.27
C MET A 113 -22.83 -0.89 4.81
N ARG A 114 -22.19 -1.99 4.42
CA ARG A 114 -22.32 -2.66 3.12
C ARG A 114 -23.65 -3.41 3.02
N GLU A 115 -24.33 -3.36 1.88
CA GLU A 115 -25.41 -4.30 1.56
C GLU A 115 -24.85 -5.64 1.04
N PRO A 116 -25.48 -6.78 1.33
CA PRO A 116 -25.03 -8.08 0.82
C PRO A 116 -24.92 -8.08 -0.71
N GLY A 117 -23.72 -8.31 -1.25
CA GLY A 117 -23.44 -8.30 -2.69
C GLY A 117 -22.76 -7.03 -3.19
N GLU A 118 -22.64 -5.99 -2.36
CA GLU A 118 -21.85 -4.81 -2.66
C GLU A 118 -20.36 -5.10 -2.41
N ASP A 119 -19.52 -4.96 -3.44
CA ASP A 119 -18.06 -5.10 -3.33
C ASP A 119 -17.48 -4.16 -2.27
N TYR A 120 -16.35 -4.54 -1.64
CA TYR A 120 -15.59 -3.64 -0.79
C TYR A 120 -15.36 -2.33 -1.56
N CYS A 121 -15.67 -1.19 -0.94
CA CYS A 121 -15.60 0.13 -1.57
C CYS A 121 -16.41 0.29 -2.87
N THR A 122 -17.65 -0.21 -2.91
CA THR A 122 -18.61 0.32 -3.88
C THR A 122 -18.81 1.80 -3.63
N LEU A 123 -18.25 2.56 -4.55
CA LEU A 123 -18.41 3.99 -4.76
C LEU A 123 -19.86 4.30 -5.01
N GLN A 124 -20.66 4.34 -3.96
CA GLN A 124 -21.86 5.14 -4.04
C GLN A 124 -21.37 6.58 -4.03
N ASN A 125 -21.76 7.31 -5.07
CA ASN A 125 -21.83 8.75 -5.00
C ASN A 125 -22.86 9.02 -3.91
N VAL A 126 -22.43 8.98 -2.64
CA VAL A 126 -23.31 9.14 -1.50
C VAL A 126 -23.77 10.58 -1.60
N ASP A 127 -24.99 10.78 -2.09
CA ASP A 127 -25.61 12.08 -1.98
C ASP A 127 -25.73 12.37 -0.48
N TYR A 128 -24.92 13.31 -0.01
CA TYR A 128 -24.86 13.74 1.38
C TYR A 128 -26.25 14.17 1.88
N HIS A 129 -27.13 14.62 0.99
CA HIS A 129 -28.50 15.01 1.30
C HIS A 129 -29.46 13.81 1.43
N GLU A 130 -29.23 12.73 0.68
CA GLU A 130 -30.11 11.55 0.71
C GLU A 130 -29.67 10.51 1.74
N GLN A 131 -28.36 10.40 2.03
CA GLN A 131 -27.80 9.34 2.87
C GLN A 131 -26.78 9.86 3.91
N PRO A 132 -27.21 10.75 4.84
CA PRO A 132 -26.30 11.45 5.76
C PRO A 132 -25.56 10.52 6.75
N VAL A 133 -26.16 9.40 7.13
CA VAL A 133 -25.53 8.40 8.01
C VAL A 133 -24.35 7.74 7.30
N LYS A 134 -24.53 7.34 6.04
CA LYS A 134 -23.45 6.74 5.24
C LYS A 134 -22.31 7.72 5.04
N ALA A 135 -22.65 8.95 4.68
CA ALA A 135 -21.68 10.04 4.53
C ALA A 135 -20.88 10.32 5.81
N THR A 136 -21.52 10.28 6.98
CA THR A 136 -20.83 10.49 8.27
C THR A 136 -19.87 9.33 8.57
N MET A 137 -20.29 8.08 8.36
CA MET A 137 -19.44 6.92 8.57
C MET A 137 -18.23 6.89 7.63
N SER A 138 -18.43 7.33 6.39
CA SER A 138 -17.37 7.53 5.40
C SER A 138 -16.29 8.51 5.89
N ILE A 139 -16.68 9.63 6.49
CA ILE A 139 -15.75 10.60 7.08
C ILE A 139 -14.98 9.99 8.24
N TRP A 140 -15.66 9.23 9.12
CA TRP A 140 -14.99 8.57 10.24
C TRP A 140 -14.00 7.51 9.78
N MET A 141 -14.31 6.79 8.70
CA MET A 141 -13.40 5.80 8.16
C MET A 141 -12.20 6.44 7.46
N GLU A 142 -12.39 7.54 6.71
CA GLU A 142 -11.29 8.36 6.17
C GLU A 142 -10.36 8.83 7.30
N ALA A 143 -10.93 9.35 8.40
CA ALA A 143 -10.13 9.76 9.56
C ALA A 143 -9.43 8.58 10.26
N ALA A 144 -10.06 7.41 10.32
CA ALA A 144 -9.46 6.21 10.90
C ALA A 144 -8.30 5.67 10.03
N ASP A 145 -8.46 5.69 8.72
CA ASP A 145 -7.42 5.34 7.75
C ASP A 145 -6.25 6.33 7.84
N ASP A 146 -6.52 7.64 7.91
CA ASP A 146 -5.48 8.66 8.09
C ASP A 146 -4.70 8.44 9.41
N MET A 147 -5.38 8.18 10.52
CA MET A 147 -4.73 7.88 11.80
C MET A 147 -3.92 6.58 11.76
N TYR A 148 -4.41 5.56 11.05
CA TYR A 148 -3.69 4.30 10.86
C TYR A 148 -2.41 4.53 10.05
N GLU A 149 -2.48 5.32 8.98
CA GLU A 149 -1.33 5.69 8.15
C GLU A 149 -0.27 6.47 8.95
N GLU A 150 -0.69 7.48 9.72
CA GLU A 150 0.23 8.22 10.61
C GLU A 150 0.92 7.27 11.61
N ALA A 151 0.17 6.32 12.17
CA ALA A 151 0.73 5.33 13.09
C ALA A 151 1.74 4.40 12.40
N LEU A 152 1.49 3.98 11.16
CA LEU A 152 2.43 3.21 10.35
C LEU A 152 3.72 4.00 10.09
N GLU A 153 3.62 5.25 9.63
CA GLU A 153 4.79 6.11 9.39
C GLU A 153 5.64 6.28 10.67
N HIS A 154 4.98 6.41 11.83
CA HIS A 154 5.65 6.46 13.13
C HIS A 154 6.38 5.15 13.47
N MET A 155 5.77 3.99 13.19
CA MET A 155 6.39 2.69 13.42
C MET A 155 7.60 2.46 12.51
N ASP A 156 7.53 2.86 11.24
CA ASP A 156 8.65 2.76 10.30
C ASP A 156 9.87 3.57 10.77
N VAL A 157 9.64 4.76 11.33
CA VAL A 157 10.70 5.58 11.94
C VAL A 157 11.33 4.84 13.12
N GLN A 158 10.55 4.17 13.97
CA GLN A 158 11.11 3.40 15.08
C GLN A 158 11.87 2.15 14.60
N HIS A 159 11.37 1.47 13.57
CA HIS A 159 12.03 0.29 13.00
C HIS A 159 13.42 0.65 12.46
N LYS A 160 13.53 1.75 11.69
CA LYS A 160 14.82 2.27 11.21
C LYS A 160 15.80 2.59 12.34
N ARG A 161 15.30 3.20 13.44
CA ARG A 161 16.12 3.49 14.62
C ARG A 161 16.61 2.23 15.32
N LEU A 162 15.77 1.19 15.38
CA LEU A 162 16.13 -0.10 15.94
C LEU A 162 17.21 -0.78 15.10
N GLU A 163 17.03 -0.86 13.78
CA GLU A 163 18.02 -1.44 12.86
C GLU A 163 19.37 -0.72 12.93
N GLU A 164 19.37 0.60 13.08
CA GLU A 164 20.62 1.37 13.30
C GLU A 164 21.27 1.04 14.65
N ALA A 165 20.47 0.89 15.71
CA ALA A 165 20.98 0.53 17.03
C ALA A 165 21.58 -0.89 17.02
N GLU A 166 20.91 -1.86 16.40
CA GLU A 166 21.40 -3.23 16.22
C GLU A 166 22.70 -3.25 15.40
N ARG A 167 22.78 -2.47 14.32
CA ARG A 167 24.03 -2.32 13.54
C ARG A 167 25.17 -1.76 14.38
N ARG A 168 24.92 -0.72 15.20
CA ARG A 168 25.93 -0.14 16.09
C ARG A 168 26.38 -1.15 17.16
N GLU A 169 25.45 -1.88 17.75
CA GLU A 169 25.74 -2.93 18.72
C GLU A 169 26.61 -4.04 18.10
N ALA A 170 26.28 -4.50 16.90
CA ALA A 170 27.04 -5.51 16.18
C ALA A 170 28.49 -5.05 15.91
N VAL A 171 28.69 -3.80 15.49
CA VAL A 171 30.02 -3.20 15.31
C VAL A 171 30.80 -3.16 16.62
N LEU A 172 30.15 -2.74 17.72
CA LEU A 172 30.79 -2.70 19.04
C LEU A 172 31.17 -4.10 19.52
N LYS A 173 30.25 -5.08 19.42
CA LYS A 173 30.52 -6.48 19.76
C LYS A 173 31.70 -7.04 18.98
N HIS A 174 31.76 -6.78 17.67
CA HIS A 174 32.89 -7.20 16.83
C HIS A 174 34.20 -6.52 17.25
N LYS A 175 34.17 -5.21 17.55
CA LYS A 175 35.35 -4.46 17.99
C LYS A 175 35.93 -4.97 19.31
N TYR A 176 35.08 -5.37 20.25
CA TYR A 176 35.49 -5.81 21.59
C TYR A 176 35.61 -7.33 21.74
N SER A 177 35.16 -8.13 20.77
CA SER A 177 35.38 -9.58 20.74
C SER A 177 36.81 -9.98 20.33
N TYR A 178 37.58 -9.07 19.73
CA TYR A 178 38.99 -9.30 19.33
C TYR A 178 40.02 -8.77 20.35
N THR A 179 39.57 -8.25 21.49
CA THR A 179 40.44 -7.70 22.54
C THR A 179 40.47 -8.55 23.82
N SER A 180 40.03 -9.82 23.77
CA SER A 180 40.11 -10.78 24.88
C SER A 180 41.04 -11.94 24.53
#